data_AF-A0A2A4VFC1-F1
#
_entry.id   AF-A0A2A4VFC1-F1
#
_cell.length_a   1.000
_cell.length_b   1.000
_cell.length_c   1.000
_cell.angle_alpha   90.00
_cell.angle_beta   90.00
_cell.angle_gamma   90.00
#
_symmetry.space_group_name_H-M   'P 1'
#
loop_
_entity.id
_entity.type
_entity.pdbx_description
1 polymer ?
#
loop_
_entity_poly.entity_id
_entity_poly.type
_entity_poly.pdbx_seq_one_letter_code
_entity_poly.pdbx_strand_id
1 'polypeptide(L)'
;MHNYDYYLDKAKDVQGYKYDNQIDHALGFKGAMCCLVRQGKRHLSDDKMKALAKLAGMDEEIALLNLNIWRAPENVKSSYASILQKITQVTACVAVMIGFTLAAPTPSYASNNVSNDKSATVYYGKYLL
;
A
#
# COMPACT_ATOMS: atom_id res chain seq x y z
N MET A 1 11.33 -10.35 -9.51
CA MET A 1 11.86 -9.09 -8.95
C MET A 1 11.46 -7.99 -9.92
N HIS A 2 10.78 -6.95 -9.47
CA HIS A 2 10.42 -5.84 -10.35
C HIS A 2 11.72 -5.20 -10.84
N ASN A 3 11.83 -4.98 -12.14
CA ASN A 3 12.97 -4.32 -12.79
C ASN A 3 12.45 -3.08 -13.54
N TYR A 4 13.33 -2.23 -14.06
CA TYR A 4 12.92 -1.04 -14.82
C TYR A 4 11.91 -1.35 -15.94
N ASP A 5 12.09 -2.47 -16.65
CA ASP A 5 11.16 -2.89 -17.71
C ASP A 5 9.74 -3.06 -17.19
N TYR A 6 9.57 -3.66 -16.00
CA TYR A 6 8.26 -3.84 -15.39
C TYR A 6 7.58 -2.49 -15.09
N TYR A 7 8.34 -1.50 -14.59
CA TYR A 7 7.80 -0.17 -14.31
C TYR A 7 7.41 0.56 -15.61
N LEU A 8 8.23 0.43 -16.65
CA LEU A 8 7.97 1.03 -17.95
C LEU A 8 6.77 0.39 -18.63
N ASP A 9 6.69 -0.94 -18.69
CA ASP A 9 5.58 -1.66 -19.33
C ASP A 9 4.27 -1.39 -18.60
N LYS A 10 4.27 -1.39 -17.26
CA LYS A 10 3.07 -1.03 -16.50
C LYS A 10 2.65 0.43 -16.74
N ALA A 11 3.60 1.36 -16.87
CA ALA A 11 3.29 2.73 -17.27
C ALA A 11 2.68 2.79 -18.69
N LYS A 12 3.15 1.95 -19.63
CA LYS A 12 2.55 1.85 -20.97
C LYS A 12 1.12 1.36 -20.90
N ASP A 13 0.88 0.30 -20.13
CA ASP A 13 -0.44 -0.32 -20.01
C ASP A 13 -1.46 0.63 -19.36
N VAL A 14 -1.06 1.31 -18.28
CA VAL A 14 -1.95 2.24 -17.53
C VAL A 14 -2.27 3.49 -18.35
N GLN A 15 -1.27 4.05 -19.06
CA GLN A 15 -1.44 5.29 -19.82
C GLN A 15 -1.86 5.05 -21.28
N GLY A 16 -1.89 3.80 -21.74
CA GLY A 16 -2.18 3.46 -23.14
C GLY A 16 -1.06 3.86 -24.12
N TYR A 17 0.20 3.95 -23.66
CA TYR A 17 1.31 4.31 -24.53
C TYR A 17 1.75 3.13 -25.40
N LYS A 18 1.94 3.40 -26.69
CA LYS A 18 2.44 2.40 -27.64
C LYS A 18 3.97 2.36 -27.64
N TYR A 19 4.60 3.52 -27.43
CA TYR A 19 6.05 3.69 -27.59
C TYR A 19 6.70 4.27 -26.34
N ASP A 20 7.94 3.85 -26.09
CA ASP A 20 8.73 4.30 -24.93
C ASP A 20 9.05 5.80 -25.00
N ASN A 21 9.16 6.37 -26.20
CA ASN A 21 9.35 7.81 -26.39
C ASN A 21 8.20 8.64 -25.77
N GLN A 22 6.99 8.09 -25.72
CA GLN A 22 5.86 8.78 -25.09
C GLN A 22 6.05 8.87 -23.56
N ILE A 23 6.64 7.85 -22.96
CA ILE A 23 7.02 7.86 -21.54
C ILE A 23 8.16 8.85 -21.32
N ASP A 24 9.17 8.86 -22.19
CA ASP A 24 10.26 9.84 -22.10
C ASP A 24 9.74 11.27 -22.13
N HIS A 25 8.80 11.57 -23.04
CA HIS A 25 8.14 12.88 -23.10
C HIS A 25 7.30 13.17 -21.85
N ALA A 26 6.51 12.21 -21.36
CA ALA A 26 5.72 12.36 -20.14
C ALA A 26 6.59 12.64 -18.90
N LEU A 27 7.78 12.03 -18.86
CA LEU A 27 8.78 12.26 -17.81
C LEU A 27 9.62 13.53 -18.06
N GLY A 28 9.45 14.22 -19.19
CA GLY A 28 10.17 15.44 -19.55
C GLY A 28 11.62 15.22 -19.99
N PHE A 29 11.97 14.03 -20.48
CA PHE A 29 13.25 13.76 -21.11
C PHE A 29 13.24 14.24 -22.58
N LYS A 30 14.37 14.80 -23.03
CA LYS A 30 14.56 15.24 -24.43
C LYS A 30 15.17 14.15 -25.34
N GLY A 31 15.37 12.94 -24.83
CA GLY A 31 16.01 11.85 -25.57
C GLY A 31 15.54 10.49 -25.08
N ALA A 32 16.12 9.42 -25.63
CA ALA A 32 15.74 8.03 -25.39
C ALA A 32 16.23 7.50 -24.02
N MET A 33 15.85 8.16 -22.93
CA MET A 33 16.28 7.80 -21.58
C MET A 33 15.72 6.44 -21.18
N CYS A 34 14.45 6.16 -21.49
CA CYS A 34 13.84 4.84 -21.30
C CYS A 34 14.69 3.74 -21.93
N CYS A 35 15.14 3.90 -23.18
CA CYS A 35 15.98 2.92 -23.86
C CYS A 35 17.32 2.67 -23.15
N LEU A 36 18.00 3.73 -22.69
CA LEU A 36 19.27 3.62 -21.95
C LEU A 36 19.10 2.90 -20.60
N VAL A 37 17.96 3.11 -19.97
CA VAL A 37 17.62 2.52 -18.68
C VAL A 37 17.26 1.04 -18.83
N ARG A 38 16.52 0.67 -19.88
CA ARG A 38 16.29 -0.74 -20.24
C ARG A 38 17.58 -1.51 -20.47
N GLN A 39 18.55 -0.85 -21.11
CA GLN A 39 19.88 -1.42 -21.36
C GLN A 39 20.77 -1.47 -20.09
N GLY A 40 20.30 -0.97 -18.95
CA GLY A 40 21.08 -0.91 -17.71
C GLY A 40 22.27 0.05 -17.77
N LYS A 41 22.34 0.91 -18.79
CA LYS A 41 23.46 1.86 -18.98
C LYS A 41 23.33 3.10 -18.09
N ARG A 42 22.11 3.42 -17.63
CA ARG A 42 21.82 4.55 -16.77
C ARG A 42 20.71 4.22 -15.77
N HIS A 43 20.74 4.93 -14.65
CA HIS A 43 19.67 4.93 -13.66
C HIS A 43 18.89 6.25 -13.73
N LEU A 44 17.56 6.19 -13.54
CA LEU A 44 16.73 7.40 -13.37
C LEU A 44 17.11 8.10 -12.08
N SER A 45 16.96 9.43 -12.01
CA SER A 45 16.97 10.15 -10.74
C SER A 45 15.75 9.81 -9.89
N ASP A 46 15.84 10.07 -8.58
CA ASP A 46 14.83 9.68 -7.61
C ASP A 46 13.48 10.36 -7.91
N ASP A 47 13.49 11.64 -8.30
CA ASP A 47 12.29 12.36 -8.72
C ASP A 47 11.64 11.78 -9.97
N LYS A 48 12.46 11.34 -10.94
CA LYS A 48 11.94 10.73 -12.17
C LYS A 48 11.41 9.33 -11.92
N MET A 49 11.98 8.61 -10.95
CA MET A 49 11.46 7.32 -10.51
C MET A 49 10.09 7.46 -9.84
N LYS A 50 9.91 8.44 -8.95
CA LYS A 50 8.59 8.76 -8.38
C LYS A 50 7.56 9.10 -9.46
N ALA A 51 7.96 9.95 -10.42
CA ALA A 51 7.10 10.29 -11.55
C ALA A 51 6.72 9.05 -12.39
N LEU A 52 7.67 8.14 -12.64
CA LEU A 52 7.41 6.88 -13.35
C LEU A 52 6.46 5.97 -12.56
N ALA A 53 6.68 5.83 -11.25
CA ALA A 53 5.81 5.03 -10.39
C ALA A 53 4.37 5.56 -10.39
N LYS A 54 4.21 6.89 -10.32
CA LYS A 54 2.91 7.56 -10.42
C LYS A 54 2.23 7.31 -11.77
N LEU A 55 2.96 7.37 -12.88
CA LEU A 55 2.43 7.04 -14.20
C LEU A 55 2.00 5.57 -14.30
N ALA A 56 2.72 4.67 -13.64
CA ALA A 56 2.45 3.23 -13.60
C ALA A 56 1.40 2.82 -12.56
N GLY A 57 0.84 3.76 -11.80
CA GLY A 57 -0.10 3.45 -10.70
C GLY A 57 0.52 2.57 -9.61
N MET A 58 1.80 2.78 -9.30
CA MET A 58 2.54 2.04 -8.28
C MET A 58 2.96 2.91 -7.13
N ASP A 59 3.21 2.28 -5.99
CA ASP A 59 3.69 2.95 -4.79
C ASP A 59 5.09 3.57 -5.02
N GLU A 60 5.20 4.86 -4.72
CA GLU A 60 6.41 5.65 -4.94
C GLU A 60 7.55 5.22 -4.01
N GLU A 61 7.26 4.84 -2.77
CA GLU A 61 8.26 4.47 -1.77
C GLU A 61 8.89 3.12 -2.11
N ILE A 62 8.07 2.14 -2.50
CA ILE A 62 8.53 0.84 -2.98
C ILE A 62 9.36 1.00 -4.26
N ALA A 63 8.96 1.91 -5.16
CA ALA A 63 9.72 2.22 -6.36
C ALA A 63 11.11 2.81 -6.06
N LEU A 64 11.21 3.71 -5.08
CA LEU A 64 12.48 4.28 -4.63
C LEU A 64 13.38 3.24 -3.94
N LEU A 65 12.78 2.34 -3.16
CA LEU A 65 13.54 1.26 -2.53
C LEU A 65 14.12 0.32 -3.60
N ASN A 66 13.32 -0.06 -4.60
CA ASN A 66 13.78 -0.85 -5.74
C ASN A 66 14.88 -0.14 -6.54
N LEU A 67 14.76 1.18 -6.76
CA LEU A 67 15.81 1.99 -7.39
C LEU A 67 17.14 1.89 -6.65
N ASN A 68 17.11 2.01 -5.32
CA ASN A 68 18.30 1.91 -4.49
C ASN A 68 18.90 0.49 -4.52
N ILE A 69 18.08 -0.57 -4.55
CA ILE A 69 18.55 -1.94 -4.76
C ILE A 69 19.31 -2.07 -6.08
N TRP A 70 18.81 -1.47 -7.15
CA TRP A 70 19.44 -1.57 -8.46
C TRP A 70 20.74 -0.79 -8.57
N ARG A 71 20.84 0.37 -7.90
CA ARG A 71 22.08 1.17 -7.82
C ARG A 71 23.11 0.59 -6.86
N ALA A 72 22.68 -0.15 -5.84
CA ALA A 72 23.56 -0.66 -4.80
C ALA A 72 24.58 -1.66 -5.36
N PRO A 73 25.83 -1.66 -4.87
CA PRO A 73 26.82 -2.67 -5.22
C PRO A 73 26.44 -4.03 -4.64
N GLU A 74 26.93 -5.13 -5.24
CA GLU A 74 26.47 -6.50 -4.94
C GLU A 74 26.57 -6.89 -3.47
N ASN A 75 27.57 -6.36 -2.76
CA ASN A 75 27.80 -6.56 -1.33
C ASN A 75 26.68 -6.00 -0.43
N VAL A 76 25.85 -5.07 -0.92
CA VAL A 76 24.76 -4.44 -0.14
C VAL A 76 23.38 -4.85 -0.65
N LYS A 77 23.27 -5.44 -1.86
CA LYS A 77 21.99 -5.88 -2.45
C LYS A 77 21.25 -6.89 -1.57
N SER A 78 21.96 -7.82 -0.94
CA SER A 78 21.37 -8.84 -0.07
C SER A 78 20.71 -8.25 1.18
N SER A 79 21.29 -7.19 1.76
CA SER A 79 20.72 -6.47 2.89
C SER A 79 19.42 -5.76 2.51
N TYR A 80 19.39 -5.07 1.37
CA TYR A 80 18.16 -4.42 0.91
C TYR A 80 17.06 -5.42 0.52
N ALA A 81 17.42 -6.55 -0.11
CA ALA A 81 16.46 -7.61 -0.41
C ALA A 81 15.83 -8.18 0.88
N SER A 82 16.63 -8.33 1.94
CA SER A 82 16.16 -8.78 3.25
C SER A 82 15.21 -7.78 3.91
N ILE A 83 15.47 -6.47 3.76
CA ILE A 83 14.58 -5.41 4.27
C ILE A 83 13.23 -5.48 3.54
N LEU A 84 13.25 -5.56 2.21
CA LEU A 84 12.02 -5.63 1.42
C LEU A 84 11.19 -6.88 1.79
N GLN A 85 11.83 -8.02 1.98
CA GLN A 85 11.15 -9.26 2.37
C GLN A 85 10.51 -9.18 3.75
N LYS A 86 11.15 -8.51 4.71
CA LYS A 86 10.57 -8.28 6.04
C LYS A 86 9.33 -7.40 5.97
N ILE A 87 9.36 -6.36 5.14
CA ILE A 87 8.21 -5.46 4.96
C ILE A 87 7.03 -6.22 4.34
N THR A 88 7.26 -6.97 3.26
CA THR A 88 6.16 -7.73 2.60
C THR A 88 5.55 -8.79 3.51
N GLN A 89 6.37 -9.46 4.33
CA GLN A 89 5.88 -10.45 5.30
C GLN A 89 4.99 -9.81 6.38
N VAL A 90 5.36 -8.64 6.90
CA VAL A 90 4.54 -7.92 7.89
C VAL A 90 3.22 -7.45 7.27
N THR A 91 3.26 -6.88 6.06
CA THR A 91 2.04 -6.42 5.37
C THR A 91 1.07 -7.57 5.10
N ALA A 92 1.57 -8.75 4.72
CA ALA A 92 0.75 -9.93 4.52
C ALA A 92 0.07 -10.39 5.82
N CYS A 93 0.79 -10.43 6.94
CA CYS A 93 0.22 -10.79 8.24
C CYS A 93 -0.87 -9.80 8.68
N VAL A 94 -0.67 -8.49 8.50
CA VAL A 94 -1.66 -7.48 8.86
C VAL A 94 -2.91 -7.59 7.97
N ALA A 95 -2.76 -7.82 6.68
CA ALA A 95 -3.88 -8.01 5.76
C ALA A 95 -4.75 -9.23 6.11
N VAL A 96 -4.13 -10.34 6.53
CA VAL A 96 -4.86 -11.54 6.98
C VAL A 96 -5.64 -11.28 8.26
N MET A 97 -5.07 -10.54 9.21
CA MET A 97 -5.75 -10.19 10.46
C MET A 97 -6.98 -9.30 10.21
N ILE A 98 -6.86 -8.30 9.31
CA ILE A 98 -7.99 -7.42 8.96
C ILE A 98 -9.08 -8.20 8.19
N GLY A 99 -8.68 -9.07 7.26
CA GLY A 99 -9.62 -9.92 6.51
C GLY A 99 -10.43 -10.88 7.40
N PHE A 100 -9.84 -11.37 8.49
CA PHE A 100 -10.54 -12.25 9.43
C PHE A 100 -11.57 -11.50 10.30
N THR A 101 -11.36 -10.20 10.59
CA THR A 101 -12.32 -9.40 11.38
C THR A 101 -13.58 -9.00 10.63
N LEU A 102 -13.53 -8.92 9.29
CA LEU A 102 -14.70 -8.60 8.46
C LEU A 102 -15.59 -9.83 8.16
N ALA A 103 -15.06 -11.04 8.33
CA ALA A 103 -15.79 -12.29 8.13
C ALA A 103 -16.40 -12.86 9.43
N ALA A 104 -16.13 -12.24 10.58
CA ALA A 104 -16.78 -12.61 11.83
C ALA A 104 -18.22 -12.07 11.82
N PRO A 105 -19.27 -12.91 11.98
CA PRO A 105 -20.57 -12.38 12.34
C PRO A 105 -20.38 -11.64 13.67
N THR A 106 -20.62 -10.34 13.69
CA THR A 106 -20.56 -9.54 14.92
C THR A 106 -21.41 -10.25 15.97
N PRO A 107 -20.85 -10.72 17.11
CA PRO A 107 -21.70 -11.10 18.22
C PRO A 107 -22.37 -9.80 18.65
N SER A 108 -23.68 -9.70 18.41
CA SER A 108 -24.51 -8.65 18.96
C SER A 108 -24.22 -8.61 20.44
N TYR A 109 -23.56 -7.54 20.92
CA TYR A 109 -23.47 -7.29 22.35
C TYR A 109 -24.92 -7.13 22.81
N ALA A 110 -25.44 -8.19 23.45
CA ALA A 110 -26.75 -8.16 24.06
C ALA A 110 -26.72 -7.01 25.08
N SER A 111 -27.48 -5.95 24.79
CA SER A 111 -27.78 -4.91 25.76
C SER A 111 -28.54 -5.59 26.90
N ASN A 112 -27.83 -5.89 27.99
CA ASN A 112 -28.45 -6.31 29.24
C ASN A 112 -29.20 -5.09 29.78
N ASN A 113 -30.45 -4.90 29.32
CA ASN A 113 -31.40 -4.04 30.00
C ASN A 113 -31.67 -4.69 31.35
N VAL A 114 -30.93 -4.28 32.38
CA VAL A 114 -31.30 -4.53 33.76
C VAL A 114 -32.60 -3.77 33.99
N SER A 115 -33.72 -4.46 33.85
CA SER A 115 -35.02 -3.99 34.33
C SER A 115 -34.87 -3.75 35.83
N ASN A 116 -34.70 -2.49 36.21
CA ASN A 116 -34.78 -2.07 37.60
C ASN A 116 -36.27 -2.06 37.99
N ASP A 117 -36.84 -3.26 38.14
CA ASP A 117 -38.16 -3.46 38.76
C ASP A 117 -38.03 -3.23 40.27
N LYS A 118 -37.91 -1.95 40.64
CA LYS A 118 -38.16 -1.47 41.99
C LYS A 118 -38.88 -0.12 41.92
N SER A 119 -40.18 -0.20 41.70
CA SER A 119 -41.11 0.66 42.43
C SER A 119 -42.33 -0.17 42.77
N ALA A 120 -42.15 -0.93 43.86
CA ALA A 120 -43.22 -1.54 44.60
C ALA A 120 -44.31 -0.49 44.86
N THR A 121 -45.50 -0.83 44.40
CA THR A 121 -46.79 -0.36 44.91
C THR A 121 -46.80 -0.37 46.44
N VAL A 122 -46.48 0.77 47.07
CA VAL A 122 -46.81 1.02 48.48
C VAL A 122 -48.07 1.88 48.50
N TYR A 123 -49.19 1.19 48.34
CA TYR A 123 -50.54 1.68 48.56
C TYR A 123 -50.84 1.65 50.07
N TYR A 124 -50.47 2.70 50.81
CA TYR A 124 -51.05 3.00 52.12
C TYR A 124 -51.06 4.52 52.36
N GLY A 125 -51.92 5.21 51.63
CA GLY A 125 -52.53 6.45 52.13
C GLY A 125 -53.63 6.07 53.13
N LYS A 126 -53.28 5.84 54.39
CA LYS A 126 -54.29 5.75 55.46
C LYS A 126 -53.65 5.98 56.83
N TYR A 127 -54.23 6.92 57.56
CA TYR A 127 -54.06 7.25 58.98
C TYR A 127 -52.85 8.15 59.35
N LEU A 128 -53.06 9.46 59.25
CA LEU A 128 -52.68 10.35 60.35
C LEU A 128 -53.90 11.19 60.73
N LEU A 129 -54.25 11.08 62.01
CA LEU A 129 -55.16 11.93 62.77
C LEU A 129 -54.74 13.41 62.71
#